data_AF-A0A507CFJ2-F1
#
_entry.id   AF-A0A507CFJ2-F1
#
_cell.length_a   1.000
_cell.length_b   1.000
_cell.length_c   1.000
_cell.angle_alpha   90.00
_cell.angle_beta   90.00
_cell.angle_gamma   90.00
#
_symmetry.space_group_name_H-M   'P 1'
#
loop_
_entity.id
_entity.type
_entity.pdbx_description
1 polymer ?
#
loop_
_entity_poly.entity_id
_entity_poly.type
_entity_poly.pdbx_seq_one_letter_code
_entity_poly.pdbx_strand_id
1 'polypeptide(L)'
;MARCHLRIILSCNDILTHIATPTRIWLPLQRLIADLYLSATTQAYAMANPLLNVDVIIDGYCAYDAWTETDDLPSTAFDAALSLSDPALVCDANTRREAAGLPPLHTVPLPPTASTPRGHKILLTLSAWLSASSMFCGVISPDMLKNKKGVAMLESIDIRIANVKKFMQRLTKRRELTVDVAQINDPYGPPQDTPKYSAIVGSLETLAGCEAVNDIRHKNGLEPLDIYVIDVISKNARVAQHEMETKISSTYIRNYLASHQPIA
;
A
#
# COMPACT_ATOMS: atom_id res chain seq x y z
N MET A 1 20.86 1.99 15.61
CA MET A 1 19.65 2.75 15.25
C MET A 1 18.53 1.76 14.96
N ALA A 2 17.30 2.03 15.38
CA ALA A 2 16.17 1.16 15.05
C ALA A 2 15.94 1.17 13.54
N ARG A 3 15.86 -0.01 12.92
CA ARG A 3 15.51 -0.15 11.50
C ARG A 3 14.09 0.39 11.31
N CYS A 4 13.92 1.40 10.46
CA CYS A 4 12.63 2.09 10.32
C CYS A 4 11.92 1.77 9.00
N HIS A 5 12.53 0.98 8.11
CA HIS A 5 11.95 0.66 6.81
C HIS A 5 12.30 -0.76 6.37
N LEU A 6 11.28 -1.58 6.13
CA LEU A 6 11.33 -2.89 5.48
C LEU A 6 10.82 -2.79 4.03
N ARG A 7 11.65 -3.20 3.06
CA ARG A 7 11.22 -3.41 1.68
C ARG A 7 11.10 -4.92 1.41
N ILE A 8 9.94 -5.35 0.96
CA ILE A 8 9.66 -6.73 0.52
C ILE A 8 9.65 -6.75 -1.01
N ILE A 9 10.53 -7.55 -1.61
CA ILE A 9 10.58 -7.74 -3.06
C ILE A 9 9.85 -9.04 -3.41
N LEU A 10 8.80 -8.92 -4.23
CA LEU A 10 8.00 -10.02 -4.75
C LEU A 10 8.39 -10.30 -6.20
N SER A 11 9.07 -11.42 -6.44
CA SER A 11 9.41 -11.88 -7.79
C SER A 11 8.63 -13.14 -8.12
N CYS A 12 7.77 -13.05 -9.13
CA CYS A 12 6.87 -14.13 -9.54
C CYS A 12 6.55 -13.98 -11.03
N ASN A 13 6.93 -14.96 -11.83
CA ASN A 13 6.71 -14.94 -13.28
C ASN A 13 5.21 -14.89 -13.66
N ASP A 14 4.36 -15.54 -12.87
CA ASP A 14 2.90 -15.50 -13.08
C ASP A 14 2.34 -14.08 -12.94
N ILE A 15 2.93 -13.25 -12.07
CA ILE A 15 2.55 -11.83 -11.97
C ILE A 15 2.99 -11.10 -13.24
N LEU A 16 4.23 -11.29 -13.68
CA LEU A 16 4.80 -10.62 -14.86
C LEU A 16 4.03 -10.91 -16.15
N THR A 17 3.60 -12.16 -16.35
CA THR A 17 2.82 -12.56 -17.54
C THR A 17 1.45 -11.89 -17.62
N HIS A 18 0.95 -11.34 -16.52
CA HIS A 18 -0.38 -10.72 -16.43
C HIS A 18 -0.35 -9.19 -16.29
N ILE A 19 0.80 -8.53 -16.47
CA ILE A 19 0.90 -7.06 -16.39
C ILE A 19 -0.07 -6.36 -17.37
N ALA A 20 -0.23 -6.91 -18.58
CA ALA A 20 -1.16 -6.36 -19.58
C ALA A 20 -2.65 -6.74 -19.32
N THR A 21 -2.90 -7.68 -18.41
CA THR A 21 -4.26 -8.16 -18.06
C THR A 21 -4.42 -8.25 -16.53
N PRO A 22 -4.30 -7.13 -15.81
CA PRO A 22 -4.13 -7.13 -14.35
C PRO A 22 -5.31 -7.74 -13.59
N THR A 23 -6.50 -7.76 -14.20
CA THR A 23 -7.73 -8.33 -13.62
C THR A 23 -7.74 -9.87 -13.59
N ARG A 24 -6.96 -10.56 -14.45
CA ARG A 24 -6.93 -12.04 -14.50
C ARG A 24 -6.43 -12.69 -13.22
N ILE A 25 -5.46 -12.04 -12.56
CA ILE A 25 -4.88 -12.52 -11.30
C ILE A 25 -5.28 -11.65 -10.12
N TRP A 26 -6.33 -10.84 -10.26
CA TRP A 26 -6.73 -9.85 -9.26
C TRP A 26 -6.90 -10.45 -7.86
N LEU A 27 -7.72 -11.50 -7.73
CA LEU A 27 -7.99 -12.14 -6.44
C LEU A 27 -6.75 -12.75 -5.78
N PRO A 28 -5.94 -13.60 -6.45
CA PRO A 28 -4.74 -14.16 -5.85
C PRO A 28 -3.68 -13.09 -5.54
N LEU A 29 -3.50 -12.09 -6.41
CA LEU A 29 -2.53 -11.01 -6.18
C LEU A 29 -2.94 -10.14 -4.99
N GLN A 30 -4.21 -9.74 -4.92
CA GLN A 30 -4.74 -8.97 -3.79
C GLN A 30 -4.51 -9.70 -2.46
N ARG A 31 -4.81 -11.00 -2.40
CA ARG A 31 -4.60 -11.82 -1.19
C ARG A 31 -3.13 -11.84 -0.80
N LEU A 32 -2.24 -12.14 -1.75
CA LEU A 32 -0.81 -12.19 -1.51
C LEU A 32 -0.28 -10.84 -0.98
N ILE A 33 -0.58 -9.74 -1.66
CA ILE A 33 -0.13 -8.40 -1.24
C ILE A 33 -0.68 -8.07 0.16
N ALA A 34 -1.96 -8.36 0.42
CA ALA A 34 -2.56 -8.14 1.73
C ALA A 34 -1.86 -8.96 2.84
N ASP A 35 -1.58 -10.24 2.59
CA ASP A 35 -0.88 -11.14 3.52
C ASP A 35 0.54 -10.67 3.82
N LEU A 36 1.25 -10.12 2.83
CA LEU A 36 2.59 -9.56 2.99
C LEU A 36 2.59 -8.33 3.91
N TYR A 37 1.72 -7.36 3.63
CA TYR A 37 1.56 -6.18 4.48
C TYR A 37 1.09 -6.56 5.89
N LEU A 38 0.21 -7.57 6.01
CA LEU A 38 -0.25 -8.10 7.30
C LEU A 38 0.88 -8.71 8.10
N SER A 39 1.60 -9.67 7.51
CA SER A 39 2.70 -10.36 8.17
C SER A 39 3.74 -9.38 8.70
N ALA A 40 4.16 -8.45 7.84
CA ALA A 40 5.18 -7.47 8.20
C ALA A 40 4.73 -6.53 9.32
N THR A 41 3.49 -6.02 9.24
CA THR A 41 2.98 -5.10 10.26
C THR A 41 2.74 -5.80 11.59
N THR A 42 2.13 -6.99 11.61
CA THR A 42 1.93 -7.77 12.84
C THR A 42 3.25 -8.06 13.55
N GLN A 43 4.29 -8.45 12.81
CA GLN A 43 5.62 -8.67 13.39
C GLN A 43 6.27 -7.39 13.92
N ALA A 44 6.15 -6.28 13.19
CA ALA A 44 6.66 -4.99 13.65
C ALA A 44 6.04 -4.58 14.99
N TYR A 45 4.76 -4.85 15.18
CA TYR A 45 4.05 -4.63 16.44
C TYR A 45 4.55 -5.51 17.58
N ALA A 46 4.70 -6.81 17.33
CA ALA A 46 5.25 -7.76 18.32
C ALA A 46 6.67 -7.36 18.76
N MET A 47 7.43 -6.72 17.88
CA MET A 47 8.78 -6.21 18.15
C MET A 47 8.81 -4.78 18.73
N ALA A 48 7.68 -4.23 19.18
CA ALA A 48 7.57 -2.86 19.69
C ALA A 48 8.08 -1.79 18.70
N ASN A 49 7.97 -2.04 17.39
CA ASN A 49 8.30 -1.11 16.32
C ASN A 49 7.06 -0.80 15.43
N PRO A 50 5.98 -0.22 15.99
CA PRO A 50 4.72 0.01 15.27
C PRO A 50 4.81 1.05 14.14
N LEU A 51 5.95 1.74 14.04
CA LEU A 51 6.26 2.74 13.02
C LEU A 51 7.13 2.18 11.88
N LEU A 52 7.40 0.87 11.86
CA LEU A 52 8.12 0.24 10.75
C LEU A 52 7.38 0.53 9.43
N ASN A 53 8.06 1.26 8.55
CA ASN A 53 7.55 1.50 7.21
C ASN A 53 7.72 0.23 6.38
N VAL A 54 6.64 -0.28 5.78
CA VAL A 54 6.70 -1.48 4.92
C VAL A 54 6.37 -1.06 3.49
N ASP A 55 7.21 -1.45 2.53
CA ASP A 55 6.95 -1.33 1.10
C ASP A 55 6.96 -2.72 0.47
N VAL A 56 5.93 -3.07 -0.31
CA VAL A 56 5.92 -4.28 -1.14
C VAL A 56 6.13 -3.87 -2.59
N ILE A 57 7.23 -4.33 -3.20
CA ILE A 57 7.65 -4.03 -4.56
C ILE A 57 7.54 -5.31 -5.40
N ILE A 58 6.96 -5.20 -6.58
CA ILE A 58 6.86 -6.32 -7.52
C ILE A 58 8.04 -6.21 -8.49
N ASP A 59 8.95 -7.19 -8.42
CA ASP A 59 10.09 -7.30 -9.31
C ASP A 59 9.63 -7.41 -10.77
N GLY A 60 10.34 -6.78 -11.70
CA GLY A 60 9.99 -6.69 -13.12
C GLY A 60 8.75 -5.84 -13.46
N TYR A 61 7.89 -5.51 -12.49
CA TYR A 61 6.76 -4.59 -12.70
C TYR A 61 7.17 -3.12 -12.64
N CYS A 62 8.06 -2.76 -11.72
CA CYS A 62 8.45 -1.36 -11.49
C CYS A 62 9.42 -0.80 -12.55
N ALA A 63 9.78 -1.60 -13.56
CA ALA A 63 10.69 -1.26 -14.66
C ALA A 63 12.10 -0.79 -14.24
N TYR A 64 12.51 -1.06 -13.00
CA TYR A 64 13.89 -0.97 -12.49
C TYR A 64 14.28 -2.29 -11.81
N ASP A 65 15.59 -2.49 -11.58
CA ASP A 65 16.08 -3.66 -10.84
C ASP A 65 15.79 -3.48 -9.34
N ALA A 66 14.70 -4.09 -8.87
CA ALA A 66 14.25 -3.99 -7.49
C ALA A 66 15.28 -4.51 -6.48
N TRP A 67 16.22 -5.35 -6.93
CA TRP A 67 17.22 -6.00 -6.10
C TRP A 67 18.45 -5.12 -5.82
N THR A 68 18.75 -4.16 -6.69
CA THR A 68 19.97 -3.34 -6.64
C THR A 68 19.69 -1.84 -6.49
N GLU A 69 18.53 -1.35 -6.93
CA GLU A 69 18.16 0.06 -6.76
C GLU A 69 17.93 0.40 -5.27
N THR A 70 18.69 1.36 -4.74
CA THR A 70 18.57 1.83 -3.33
C THR A 70 18.43 3.34 -3.18
N ASP A 71 18.46 4.11 -4.28
CA ASP A 71 18.53 5.58 -4.32
C ASP A 71 17.46 6.32 -3.49
N ASP A 72 16.31 5.68 -3.27
CA ASP A 72 15.17 6.27 -2.56
C ASP A 72 14.99 5.77 -1.11
N LEU A 73 15.87 4.89 -0.64
CA LEU A 73 15.80 4.27 0.70
C LEU A 73 16.64 5.03 1.74
N PRO A 74 16.12 5.22 2.97
CA PRO A 74 16.93 5.76 4.06
C PRO A 74 18.05 4.77 4.42
N SER A 75 19.16 5.26 4.97
CA SER A 75 20.31 4.43 5.39
C SER A 75 19.98 3.37 6.47
N THR A 76 18.83 3.52 7.13
CA THR A 76 18.27 2.60 8.12
C THR A 76 17.30 1.57 7.52
N ALA A 77 17.10 1.60 6.20
CA ALA A 77 16.29 0.61 5.49
C ALA A 77 17.00 -0.75 5.45
N PHE A 78 16.18 -1.78 5.37
CA PHE A 78 16.65 -3.13 5.12
C PHE A 78 15.69 -3.81 4.15
N ASP A 79 16.28 -4.65 3.31
CA ASP A 79 15.57 -5.40 2.29
C ASP A 79 15.33 -6.82 2.79
N ALA A 80 14.16 -7.36 2.51
CA ALA A 80 13.83 -8.77 2.69
C ALA A 80 13.29 -9.35 1.37
N ALA A 81 13.71 -10.57 1.07
CA ALA A 81 13.26 -11.30 -0.10
C ALA A 81 12.30 -12.42 0.32
N LEU A 82 11.20 -12.56 -0.39
CA LEU A 82 10.29 -13.70 -0.26
C LEU A 82 10.32 -14.48 -1.57
N SER A 83 11.17 -15.50 -1.61
CA SER A 83 11.18 -16.52 -2.66
C SER A 83 10.49 -17.75 -2.09
N LEU A 84 9.38 -18.17 -2.70
CA LEU A 84 8.59 -19.30 -2.19
C LEU A 84 9.31 -20.66 -2.32
N SER A 85 10.41 -20.73 -3.09
CA SER A 85 11.07 -22.01 -3.35
C SER A 85 12.43 -21.95 -4.05
N ASP A 86 13.01 -20.76 -4.29
CA ASP A 86 14.25 -20.66 -5.08
C ASP A 86 15.39 -19.96 -4.31
N PRO A 87 16.28 -20.74 -3.65
CA PRO A 87 17.52 -20.24 -3.05
C PRO A 87 18.51 -19.67 -4.09
N ALA A 88 18.45 -20.11 -5.35
CA ALA A 88 19.33 -19.61 -6.40
C ALA A 88 18.99 -18.16 -6.74
N LEU A 89 17.71 -17.79 -6.75
CA LEU A 89 17.27 -16.41 -6.96
C LEU A 89 17.85 -15.44 -5.90
N VAL A 90 17.86 -15.85 -4.62
CA VAL A 90 18.46 -15.06 -3.53
C VAL A 90 20.00 -15.00 -3.68
N CYS A 91 20.62 -16.10 -4.09
CA CYS A 91 22.06 -16.16 -4.36
C CYS A 91 22.47 -15.21 -5.50
N ASP A 92 21.75 -15.25 -6.62
CA ASP A 92 21.98 -14.39 -7.79
C ASP A 92 21.73 -12.92 -7.45
N ALA A 93 20.68 -12.63 -6.67
CA ALA A 93 20.42 -11.29 -6.16
C ALA A 93 21.56 -10.80 -5.26
N ASN A 94 22.06 -11.63 -4.34
CA ASN A 94 23.19 -11.27 -3.47
C ASN A 94 24.50 -11.05 -4.26
N THR A 95 24.72 -11.83 -5.32
CA THR A 95 25.86 -11.64 -6.23
C THR A 95 25.79 -10.29 -6.94
N ARG A 96 24.62 -9.93 -7.47
CA ARG A 96 24.38 -8.61 -8.10
C ARG A 96 24.55 -7.46 -7.10
N ARG A 97 24.09 -7.65 -5.86
CA ARG A 97 24.22 -6.66 -4.79
C ARG A 97 25.67 -6.46 -4.34
N GLU A 98 26.43 -7.53 -4.20
CA GLU A 98 27.86 -7.47 -3.88
C GLU A 98 28.64 -6.72 -4.99
N ALA A 99 28.34 -7.03 -6.26
CA ALA A 99 28.91 -6.29 -7.40
C ALA A 99 28.54 -4.79 -7.40
N ALA A 100 27.41 -4.43 -6.81
CA ALA A 100 26.95 -3.05 -6.63
C ALA A 100 27.39 -2.41 -5.29
N GLY A 101 28.18 -3.11 -4.45
CA GLY A 101 28.63 -2.62 -3.14
C GLY A 101 27.54 -2.58 -2.05
N LEU A 102 26.47 -3.36 -2.21
CA LEU A 102 25.31 -3.40 -1.31
C LEU A 102 25.35 -4.62 -0.38
N PRO A 103 24.79 -4.52 0.84
CA PRO A 103 24.74 -5.64 1.78
C PRO A 103 23.83 -6.77 1.28
N PRO A 104 24.14 -8.05 1.58
CA PRO A 104 23.33 -9.18 1.17
C PRO A 104 21.95 -9.20 1.84
N LEU A 105 20.99 -9.82 1.17
CA LEU A 105 19.63 -10.03 1.65
C LEU A 105 19.57 -11.19 2.64
N HIS A 106 18.71 -11.03 3.65
CA HIS A 106 18.36 -12.10 4.57
C HIS A 106 16.99 -12.68 4.22
N THR A 107 16.88 -14.01 4.16
CA THR A 107 15.61 -14.71 3.97
C THR A 107 14.84 -14.75 5.29
N VAL A 108 13.57 -14.37 5.27
CA VAL A 108 12.68 -14.45 6.44
C VAL A 108 11.52 -15.39 6.10
N PRO A 109 11.32 -16.50 6.84
CA PRO A 109 10.16 -17.36 6.64
C PRO A 109 8.87 -16.61 7.03
N LEU A 110 7.84 -16.70 6.19
CA LEU A 110 6.51 -16.17 6.52
C LEU A 110 5.81 -17.07 7.55
N PRO A 111 5.38 -16.56 8.71
CA PRO A 111 4.48 -17.30 9.58
C PRO A 111 3.08 -17.39 8.97
N PRO A 112 2.27 -18.42 9.29
CA PRO A 112 0.85 -18.44 8.95
C PRO A 112 0.14 -17.31 9.72
N THR A 113 -0.43 -16.32 9.03
CA THR A 113 -0.93 -15.09 9.67
C THR A 113 -2.43 -15.04 9.93
N ALA A 114 -2.80 -14.50 11.09
CA ALA A 114 -4.14 -14.03 11.46
C ALA A 114 -4.18 -12.50 11.66
N SER A 115 -5.35 -11.93 11.31
CA SER A 115 -5.95 -10.60 11.58
C SER A 115 -5.20 -9.28 11.27
N THR A 116 -5.78 -8.58 10.28
CA THR A 116 -5.99 -7.13 10.05
C THR A 116 -4.80 -6.16 9.89
N PRO A 117 -4.44 -5.80 8.64
CA PRO A 117 -3.52 -4.70 8.35
C PRO A 117 -4.21 -3.42 7.88
N ARG A 118 -3.41 -2.35 7.83
CA ARG A 118 -3.77 -1.02 7.33
C ARG A 118 -3.89 -1.00 5.80
N GLY A 119 -4.95 -0.35 5.31
CA GLY A 119 -5.31 -0.37 3.88
C GLY A 119 -4.50 0.54 2.96
N HIS A 120 -4.00 1.71 3.40
CA HIS A 120 -3.60 2.76 2.42
C HIS A 120 -2.51 2.33 1.44
N LYS A 121 -1.46 1.62 1.87
CA LYS A 121 -0.43 1.13 0.93
C LYS A 121 -0.88 -0.06 0.10
N ILE A 122 -1.68 -0.97 0.67
CA ILE A 122 -2.30 -2.08 -0.06
C ILE A 122 -3.19 -1.51 -1.17
N LEU A 123 -4.03 -0.53 -0.83
CA LEU A 123 -4.88 0.23 -1.75
C LEU A 123 -4.03 0.84 -2.86
N LEU A 124 -3.00 1.63 -2.52
CA LEU A 124 -2.14 2.29 -3.51
C LEU A 124 -1.39 1.29 -4.41
N THR A 125 -0.82 0.22 -3.85
CA THR A 125 -0.11 -0.83 -4.62
C THR A 125 -1.06 -1.51 -5.62
N LEU A 126 -2.25 -1.90 -5.17
CA LEU A 126 -3.22 -2.59 -6.03
C LEU A 126 -3.93 -1.64 -7.02
N SER A 127 -4.15 -0.37 -6.65
CA SER A 127 -4.60 0.65 -7.59
C SER A 127 -3.57 0.90 -8.69
N ALA A 128 -2.28 0.95 -8.35
CA ALA A 128 -1.21 1.07 -9.35
C ALA A 128 -1.23 -0.11 -10.31
N TRP A 129 -1.36 -1.33 -9.79
CA TRP A 129 -1.46 -2.57 -10.56
C TRP A 129 -2.60 -2.54 -11.58
N LEU A 130 -3.79 -2.11 -11.17
CA LEU A 130 -4.97 -2.03 -12.05
C LEU A 130 -4.87 -0.91 -13.10
N SER A 131 -4.11 0.14 -12.82
CA SER A 131 -4.09 1.34 -13.67
C SER A 131 -3.21 1.12 -14.89
N ALA A 132 -3.74 1.31 -16.11
CA ALA A 132 -3.00 1.05 -17.35
C ALA A 132 -2.06 2.20 -17.77
N SER A 133 -2.53 3.45 -17.70
CA SER A 133 -1.81 4.63 -18.20
C SER A 133 -1.84 5.82 -17.25
N SER A 134 -2.90 5.96 -16.45
CA SER A 134 -3.01 7.01 -15.45
C SER A 134 -3.79 6.56 -14.22
N MET A 135 -3.52 7.20 -13.09
CA MET A 135 -4.31 7.09 -11.88
C MET A 135 -4.36 8.41 -11.13
N PHE A 136 -5.44 8.63 -10.39
CA PHE A 136 -5.63 9.76 -9.51
C PHE A 136 -5.79 9.28 -8.06
N CYS A 137 -5.05 9.87 -7.14
CA CYS A 137 -5.18 9.64 -5.71
C CYS A 137 -5.58 10.93 -5.00
N GLY A 138 -6.82 10.98 -4.50
CA GLY A 138 -7.30 12.09 -3.70
C GLY A 138 -6.86 11.97 -2.25
N VAL A 139 -6.18 12.99 -1.72
CA VAL A 139 -5.84 13.11 -0.31
C VAL A 139 -6.82 14.05 0.37
N ILE A 140 -7.69 13.50 1.23
CA ILE A 140 -8.75 14.28 1.89
C ILE A 140 -8.15 15.43 2.70
N SER A 141 -8.73 16.63 2.55
CA SER A 141 -8.31 17.84 3.26
C SER A 141 -8.40 17.70 4.79
N PRO A 142 -7.57 18.41 5.55
CA PRO A 142 -7.65 18.42 7.01
C PRO A 142 -9.03 18.89 7.51
N ASP A 143 -9.70 19.77 6.75
CA ASP A 143 -10.99 20.32 7.14
C ASP A 143 -12.10 19.27 7.22
N MET A 144 -12.02 18.26 6.37
CA MET A 144 -12.91 17.10 6.36
C MET A 144 -12.56 16.08 7.46
N LEU A 145 -11.47 16.29 8.21
CA LEU A 145 -10.97 15.39 9.25
C LEU A 145 -11.10 15.99 10.66
N LYS A 146 -11.69 17.18 10.82
CA LYS A 146 -11.80 17.92 12.10
C LYS A 146 -12.45 17.11 13.23
N ASN A 147 -13.34 16.18 12.90
CA ASN A 147 -14.05 15.36 13.89
C ASN A 147 -13.33 14.05 14.27
N LYS A 148 -12.16 13.73 13.68
CA LYS A 148 -11.43 12.48 13.97
C LYS A 148 -10.54 12.65 15.21
N LYS A 149 -10.72 11.82 16.24
CA LYS A 149 -9.82 11.76 17.42
C LYS A 149 -8.34 11.76 17.00
N GLY A 150 -7.51 12.60 17.63
CA GLY A 150 -6.08 12.72 17.34
C GLY A 150 -5.72 13.61 16.13
N VAL A 151 -6.51 14.64 15.81
CA VAL A 151 -6.22 15.59 14.71
C VAL A 151 -4.87 16.30 14.88
N ALA A 152 -4.46 16.60 16.12
CA ALA A 152 -3.19 17.29 16.40
C ALA A 152 -1.95 16.52 15.92
N MET A 153 -2.04 15.20 15.77
CA MET A 153 -0.97 14.33 15.24
C MET A 153 -1.14 14.02 13.75
N LEU A 154 -2.06 14.69 13.07
CA LEU A 154 -2.24 14.56 11.63
C LEU A 154 -1.17 15.39 10.93
N GLU A 155 -0.40 14.74 10.06
CA GLU A 155 0.53 15.43 9.15
C GLU A 155 -0.20 16.48 8.31
N SER A 156 0.50 17.56 7.97
CA SER A 156 -0.04 18.58 7.05
C SER A 156 -0.45 17.93 5.73
N ILE A 157 -1.40 18.55 5.02
CA ILE A 157 -1.84 18.05 3.72
C ILE A 157 -0.68 17.89 2.74
N ASP A 158 0.27 18.83 2.75
CA ASP A 158 1.46 18.82 1.90
C ASP A 158 2.35 17.61 2.19
N ILE A 159 2.59 17.31 3.48
CA ILE A 159 3.38 16.15 3.90
C ILE A 159 2.68 14.85 3.47
N ARG A 160 1.36 14.75 3.66
CA ARG A 160 0.60 13.55 3.25
C ARG A 160 0.65 13.34 1.74
N ILE A 161 0.47 14.40 0.95
CA ILE A 161 0.59 14.35 -0.51
C ILE A 161 2.01 13.95 -0.91
N ALA A 162 3.03 14.54 -0.31
CA ALA A 162 4.43 14.22 -0.58
C ALA A 162 4.75 12.75 -0.25
N ASN A 163 4.24 12.23 0.87
CA ASN A 163 4.40 10.84 1.28
C ASN A 163 3.76 9.87 0.27
N VAL A 164 2.53 10.16 -0.19
CA VAL A 164 1.87 9.37 -1.23
C VAL A 164 2.66 9.45 -2.55
N LYS A 165 3.04 10.64 -3.01
CA LYS A 165 3.85 10.82 -4.23
C LYS A 165 5.16 10.03 -4.15
N LYS A 166 5.89 10.12 -3.03
CA LYS A 166 7.14 9.40 -2.81
C LYS A 166 6.95 7.89 -2.82
N PHE A 167 5.84 7.38 -2.28
CA PHE A 167 5.51 5.96 -2.32
C PHE A 167 5.15 5.51 -3.74
N MET A 168 4.31 6.29 -4.44
CA MET A 168 3.94 5.99 -5.83
C MET A 168 5.14 6.03 -6.76
N GLN A 169 6.04 7.00 -6.60
CA GLN A 169 7.31 7.04 -7.33
C GLN A 169 8.11 5.76 -7.16
N ARG A 170 8.21 5.18 -5.95
CA ARG A 170 8.89 3.89 -5.74
C ARG A 170 8.21 2.74 -6.47
N LEU A 171 6.88 2.75 -6.58
CA LEU A 171 6.12 1.71 -7.28
C LEU A 171 6.15 1.85 -8.81
N THR A 172 6.25 3.08 -9.33
CA THR A 172 5.98 3.37 -10.75
C THR A 172 7.13 4.10 -11.45
N LYS A 173 8.30 4.26 -10.80
CA LYS A 173 9.44 5.12 -11.21
C LYS A 173 9.77 5.09 -12.69
N ARG A 174 9.77 3.90 -13.30
CA ARG A 174 10.19 3.68 -14.69
C ARG A 174 9.06 3.15 -15.58
N ARG A 175 7.82 3.26 -15.12
CA ARG A 175 6.62 2.90 -15.88
C ARG A 175 6.03 4.14 -16.54
N GLU A 176 5.44 3.98 -17.71
CA GLU A 176 4.57 4.99 -18.35
C GLU A 176 3.20 5.10 -17.63
N LEU A 177 3.20 5.17 -16.29
CA LEU A 177 2.00 5.39 -15.48
C LEU A 177 2.02 6.82 -14.93
N THR A 178 1.08 7.64 -15.40
CA THR A 178 0.89 8.99 -14.88
C THR A 178 0.14 8.94 -13.55
N VAL A 179 0.81 9.32 -12.46
CA VAL A 179 0.19 9.37 -11.12
C VAL A 179 -0.06 10.81 -10.72
N ASP A 180 -1.34 11.18 -10.64
CA ASP A 180 -1.75 12.46 -10.07
C ASP A 180 -2.18 12.29 -8.60
N VAL A 181 -1.66 13.15 -7.74
CA VAL A 181 -1.95 13.14 -6.31
C VAL A 181 -2.24 14.58 -5.88
N ALA A 182 -3.48 14.82 -5.47
CA ALA A 182 -3.98 16.14 -5.13
C ALA A 182 -4.86 16.11 -3.89
N GLN A 183 -4.99 17.27 -3.25
CA GLN A 183 -5.96 17.47 -2.19
C GLN A 183 -7.38 17.37 -2.76
N ILE A 184 -8.26 16.65 -2.06
CA ILE A 184 -9.71 16.69 -2.31
C ILE A 184 -10.42 17.33 -1.12
N ASN A 185 -11.37 18.20 -1.41
CA ASN A 185 -12.13 18.95 -0.40
C ASN A 185 -13.55 18.43 -0.21
N ASP A 186 -13.96 17.49 -1.04
CA ASP A 186 -15.24 16.81 -1.01
C ASP A 186 -15.00 15.28 -0.95
N PRO A 187 -15.98 14.51 -0.44
CA PRO A 187 -15.81 13.07 -0.23
C PRO A 187 -15.82 12.23 -1.51
N TYR A 188 -16.19 12.81 -2.66
CA TYR A 188 -16.41 12.10 -3.93
C TYR A 188 -15.29 12.39 -4.95
N GLY A 189 -14.69 13.57 -4.86
CA GLY A 189 -13.59 14.04 -5.68
C GLY A 189 -13.96 14.24 -7.16
N PRO A 190 -12.95 14.56 -8.01
CA PRO A 190 -13.12 14.71 -9.45
C PRO A 190 -13.80 13.54 -10.19
N PRO A 191 -13.72 12.26 -9.74
CA PRO A 191 -14.42 11.19 -10.44
C PRO A 191 -15.94 11.35 -10.56
N GLN A 192 -16.58 12.19 -9.74
CA GLN A 192 -18.03 12.38 -9.76
C GLN A 192 -18.55 13.14 -11.00
N ASP A 193 -17.71 13.96 -11.63
CA ASP A 193 -18.09 14.88 -12.72
C ASP A 193 -17.14 14.83 -13.93
N THR A 194 -16.04 14.09 -13.83
CA THR A 194 -15.05 14.01 -14.91
C THR A 194 -15.18 12.70 -15.72
N PRO A 195 -15.37 12.74 -17.05
CA PRO A 195 -15.57 11.54 -17.88
C PRO A 195 -14.34 10.64 -18.05
N LYS A 196 -13.13 11.15 -17.82
CA LYS A 196 -11.86 10.45 -18.15
C LYS A 196 -11.57 9.19 -17.31
N TYR A 197 -12.32 8.99 -16.23
CA TYR A 197 -12.12 7.87 -15.30
C TYR A 197 -12.97 6.67 -15.74
N SER A 198 -12.39 5.48 -15.73
CA SER A 198 -13.07 4.21 -16.05
C SER A 198 -13.30 3.31 -14.84
N ALA A 199 -12.56 3.51 -13.75
CA ALA A 199 -12.62 2.67 -12.56
C ALA A 199 -12.41 3.48 -11.28
N ILE A 200 -12.92 2.96 -10.17
CA ILE A 200 -12.67 3.46 -8.82
C ILE A 200 -12.27 2.29 -7.91
N VAL A 201 -11.25 2.51 -7.09
CA VAL A 201 -10.75 1.50 -6.15
C VAL A 201 -11.09 1.92 -4.73
N GLY A 202 -11.70 1.02 -3.98
CA GLY A 202 -12.10 1.24 -2.59
C GLY A 202 -11.76 0.04 -1.70
N SER A 203 -11.88 0.22 -0.40
CA SER A 203 -11.94 -0.89 0.56
C SER A 203 -13.40 -1.22 0.89
N LEU A 204 -13.65 -2.29 1.64
CA LEU A 204 -14.99 -2.54 2.20
C LEU A 204 -15.51 -1.35 3.04
N GLU A 205 -14.63 -0.61 3.72
CA GLU A 205 -15.03 0.57 4.51
C GLU A 205 -15.48 1.75 3.63
N THR A 206 -15.01 1.82 2.38
CA THR A 206 -15.28 2.94 1.46
C THR A 206 -16.15 2.54 0.27
N LEU A 207 -16.66 1.31 0.22
CA LEU A 207 -17.50 0.81 -0.87
C LEU A 207 -18.74 1.67 -1.07
N ALA A 208 -19.45 2.01 0.02
CA ALA A 208 -20.61 2.90 -0.05
C ALA A 208 -20.26 4.28 -0.64
N GLY A 209 -19.03 4.76 -0.42
CA GLY A 209 -18.54 5.99 -1.05
C GLY A 209 -18.33 5.84 -2.56
N CYS A 210 -17.80 4.69 -3.01
CA CYS A 210 -17.65 4.38 -4.43
C CYS A 210 -19.00 4.25 -5.14
N GLU A 211 -19.99 3.62 -4.49
CA GLU A 211 -21.35 3.50 -5.00
C GLU A 211 -22.01 4.89 -5.11
N ALA A 212 -21.86 5.74 -4.09
CA ALA A 212 -22.36 7.11 -4.13
C ALA A 212 -21.73 7.96 -5.25
N VAL A 213 -20.46 7.73 -5.60
CA VAL A 213 -19.84 8.37 -6.78
C VAL A 213 -20.57 7.96 -8.06
N ASN A 214 -20.90 6.67 -8.23
CA ASN A 214 -21.65 6.21 -9.40
C ASN A 214 -23.08 6.77 -9.44
N ASP A 215 -23.74 6.94 -8.30
CA ASP A 215 -25.05 7.60 -8.24
C ASP A 215 -24.98 9.07 -8.70
N ILE A 216 -23.92 9.79 -8.32
CA ILE A 216 -23.68 11.18 -8.75
C ILE A 216 -23.35 11.23 -10.24
N ARG A 217 -22.49 10.33 -10.72
CA ARG A 217 -22.16 10.21 -12.15
C ARG A 217 -23.40 9.97 -12.99
N HIS A 218 -24.28 9.06 -12.56
CA HIS A 218 -25.53 8.79 -13.23
C HIS A 218 -26.42 10.04 -13.33
N LYS A 219 -26.55 10.80 -12.24
CA LYS A 219 -27.29 12.09 -12.22
C LYS A 219 -26.66 13.13 -13.16
N ASN A 220 -25.35 13.07 -13.36
CA ASN A 220 -24.59 13.94 -14.25
C ASN A 220 -24.53 13.43 -15.70
N GLY A 221 -25.21 12.33 -16.04
CA GLY A 221 -25.20 11.74 -17.38
C GLY A 221 -23.88 11.08 -17.76
N LEU A 222 -23.09 10.64 -16.78
CA LEU A 222 -21.83 9.92 -16.96
C LEU A 222 -22.01 8.42 -16.74
N GLU A 223 -21.25 7.63 -17.50
CA GLU A 223 -21.18 6.17 -17.32
C GLU A 223 -20.65 5.79 -15.92
N PRO A 224 -21.17 4.72 -15.30
CA PRO A 224 -20.65 4.24 -14.02
C PRO A 224 -19.19 3.79 -14.15
N LEU A 225 -18.42 3.96 -13.07
CA LEU A 225 -17.08 3.43 -12.93
C LEU A 225 -17.12 1.96 -12.53
N ASP A 226 -16.19 1.17 -13.05
CA ASP A 226 -15.91 -0.16 -12.51
C ASP A 226 -15.40 -0.05 -11.07
N ILE A 227 -16.11 -0.65 -10.11
CA ILE A 227 -15.73 -0.62 -8.70
C ILE A 227 -14.85 -1.83 -8.39
N TYR A 228 -13.60 -1.59 -7.99
CA TYR A 228 -12.69 -2.61 -7.48
C TYR A 228 -12.58 -2.51 -5.97
N VAL A 229 -13.07 -3.53 -5.26
CA VAL A 229 -13.04 -3.59 -3.80
C VAL A 229 -11.86 -4.40 -3.34
N ILE A 230 -11.00 -3.74 -2.57
CA ILE A 230 -9.86 -4.35 -1.89
C ILE A 230 -10.32 -4.85 -0.54
N ASP A 231 -10.52 -6.16 -0.49
CA ASP A 231 -10.88 -6.89 0.72
C ASP A 231 -9.60 -7.24 1.49
N VAL A 232 -9.35 -6.48 2.55
CA VAL A 232 -8.21 -6.67 3.46
C VAL A 232 -8.60 -7.58 4.65
N ILE A 233 -9.84 -8.11 4.66
CA ILE A 233 -10.35 -8.97 5.72
C ILE A 233 -10.51 -10.38 5.16
N SER A 234 -9.65 -11.29 5.61
CA SER A 234 -9.76 -12.71 5.33
C SER A 234 -11.18 -13.24 5.61
N LYS A 235 -11.77 -13.92 4.62
CA LYS A 235 -13.07 -14.60 4.69
C LYS A 235 -13.08 -15.88 5.55
N ASN A 236 -12.19 -16.01 6.53
CA ASN A 236 -12.19 -17.16 7.45
C ASN A 236 -12.35 -16.71 8.90
N ALA A 237 -13.55 -16.26 9.27
CA ALA A 237 -14.08 -16.42 10.62
C ALA A 237 -15.57 -16.03 10.68
N ARG A 238 -16.45 -17.02 10.56
CA ARG A 238 -17.58 -17.12 11.48
C ARG A 238 -17.01 -17.51 12.86
N VAL A 239 -16.29 -16.58 13.49
CA VAL A 239 -15.82 -16.74 14.87
C VAL A 239 -16.21 -15.45 15.58
N ALA A 240 -17.16 -15.65 16.48
CA ALA A 240 -17.62 -14.83 17.59
C ALA A 240 -17.33 -13.32 17.58
N GLN A 241 -18.41 -12.58 17.81
CA GLN A 241 -18.44 -11.32 18.53
C GLN A 241 -17.68 -11.44 19.87
N HIS A 242 -16.36 -11.31 19.86
CA HIS A 242 -15.53 -10.92 21.01
C HIS A 242 -14.07 -10.89 20.58
N GLU A 243 -13.64 -9.78 19.97
CA GLU A 243 -12.26 -9.29 20.01
C GLU A 243 -12.29 -7.82 19.57
N MET A 244 -13.00 -7.03 20.39
CA MET A 244 -12.76 -5.60 20.49
C MET A 244 -11.41 -5.45 21.17
N GLU A 245 -10.43 -4.83 20.49
CA GLU A 245 -9.01 -4.60 20.86
C GLU A 245 -8.04 -5.49 20.07
N THR A 246 -7.76 -5.19 18.81
CA THR A 246 -6.54 -4.40 18.50
C THR A 246 -6.67 -3.81 17.11
N LYS A 247 -7.50 -2.76 16.99
CA LYS A 247 -7.63 -1.98 15.76
C LYS A 247 -6.36 -1.16 15.54
N ILE A 248 -5.35 -1.74 14.87
CA ILE A 248 -4.10 -1.11 14.41
C ILE A 248 -4.43 -0.05 13.32
N SER A 249 -5.20 0.97 13.67
CA SER A 249 -5.70 2.02 12.78
C SER A 249 -4.75 3.21 12.71
N SER A 250 -4.95 4.11 11.74
CA SER A 250 -4.28 5.42 11.75
C SER A 250 -4.57 6.21 13.03
N THR A 251 -5.69 5.95 13.70
CA THR A 251 -6.00 6.52 15.03
C THR A 251 -5.07 5.95 16.11
N TYR A 252 -4.80 4.65 16.08
CA TYR A 252 -3.83 4.05 16.99
C TYR A 252 -2.42 4.64 16.80
N ILE A 253 -1.92 4.81 15.56
CA ILE A 253 -0.61 5.46 15.32
C ILE A 253 -0.60 6.85 15.94
N ARG A 254 -1.63 7.64 15.66
CA ARG A 254 -1.72 9.02 16.14
C ARG A 254 -1.69 9.06 17.66
N ASN A 255 -2.39 8.15 18.34
CA ASN A 255 -2.34 8.04 19.79
C ASN A 255 -0.98 7.57 20.31
N TYR A 256 -0.34 6.60 19.65
CA TYR A 256 1.00 6.10 19.99
C TYR A 256 2.05 7.20 19.86
N LEU A 257 2.03 7.97 18.77
CA LEU A 257 2.92 9.11 18.58
C LEU A 257 2.68 10.19 19.64
N ALA A 258 1.42 10.45 20.01
CA ALA A 258 1.11 11.43 21.05
C ALA A 258 1.65 11.03 22.43
N SER A 259 1.68 9.73 22.75
CA SER A 259 2.17 9.23 24.04
C SER A 259 3.68 9.02 24.11
N HIS A 260 4.40 9.09 22.99
CA HIS A 260 5.85 8.80 22.90
C HIS A 260 6.67 9.96 22.32
N GLN A 261 6.15 11.19 22.29
CA GLN A 261 7.01 12.35 22.01
C GLN A 261 7.96 12.58 23.21
N PRO A 262 9.25 12.87 22.97
CA PRO A 262 10.09 13.43 24.03
C PRO A 262 9.47 14.76 24.46
N ILE A 263 9.27 14.94 25.77
CA ILE A 263 8.95 16.25 26.35
C ILE A 263 10.05 17.20 25.87
N ALA A 264 9.63 18.28 25.19
CA ALA A 264 10.50 19.31 24.63
C ALA A 264 11.45 19.89 25.69
#